data_AF-A0A291GXS4-F1
#
_entry.id   AF-A0A291GXS4-F1
#
_cell.length_a   1.000
_cell.length_b   1.000
_cell.length_c   1.000
_cell.angle_alpha   90.00
_cell.angle_beta   90.00
_cell.angle_gamma   90.00
#
_symmetry.space_group_name_H-M   'P 1'
#
loop_
_entity.id
_entity.type
_entity.pdbx_description
1 polymer ?
#
loop_
_entity_poly.entity_id
_entity_poly.type
_entity_poly.pdbx_seq_one_letter_code
_entity_poly.pdbx_strand_id
1 'polypeptide(L)'
;MTPIAPADGTASSGPGAWFRHRGDLVAAFATTDHLQGARLGSRIAELDPDAHVDVRECTVRVRVLGGAEPLQRTEAIDALAREAGAPSSPQSVRLLSVVLETAVPGAAASFWQAVLGYRREQDALVDPLGRRPALILRTVSGAPAPRGRLHLDSTRPDGPEADGAPALGGAFPGGPYGVRAADPEGTIADLLPWGPSAEDPAVSAWHGGFSAQAAWHAPSVPAAAAFAESIAELADGASCPLAIDRRRALVVADSGKDLWETHPGFADLAAAVQAQAHSAGLTEDGTGLGVVQAFLSADSAERIRGFWAAALGYEEDSRDGVLDLVDPLRLGPVLGFQDVDEPLAPLAGDPFHLLLDAPPTVLDKILEAPGLQGAAVREAEPGVRILEDPEGNQLELRRLAPVSSDEAALG
;
A
#
# COMPACT_ATOMS: atom_id res chain seq x y z
N MET A 1 2.91 -24.24 -13.73
CA MET A 1 1.58 -23.70 -13.36
C MET A 1 1.35 -22.50 -14.24
N THR A 2 0.23 -22.46 -14.94
CA THR A 2 -0.13 -21.36 -15.85
C THR A 2 -0.48 -20.14 -15.00
N PRO A 3 0.04 -18.93 -15.32
CA PRO A 3 -0.41 -17.72 -14.63
C PRO A 3 -1.92 -17.58 -14.80
N ILE A 4 -2.62 -17.25 -13.72
CA ILE A 4 -4.03 -16.90 -13.78
C ILE A 4 -4.11 -15.64 -14.62
N ALA A 5 -4.57 -15.77 -15.85
CA ALA A 5 -4.93 -14.61 -16.67
C ALA A 5 -5.92 -13.74 -15.87
N PRO A 6 -5.81 -12.41 -15.92
CA PRO A 6 -6.79 -11.54 -15.27
C PRO A 6 -8.18 -11.95 -15.74
N ALA A 7 -9.04 -12.29 -14.77
CA ALA A 7 -10.37 -12.82 -15.02
C ALA A 7 -11.11 -11.98 -16.07
N ASP A 8 -11.77 -12.67 -17.01
CA ASP A 8 -12.52 -12.12 -18.14
C ASP A 8 -13.12 -10.74 -17.85
N GLY A 9 -12.54 -9.74 -18.51
CA GLY A 9 -12.93 -8.34 -18.38
C GLY A 9 -14.34 -8.11 -18.90
N THR A 10 -15.30 -7.99 -17.98
CA THR A 10 -16.49 -7.20 -18.26
C THR A 10 -16.14 -5.73 -18.09
N ALA A 11 -15.53 -5.17 -19.14
CA ALA A 11 -15.33 -3.73 -19.26
C ALA A 11 -16.70 -3.02 -19.21
N SER A 12 -16.97 -2.32 -18.12
CA SER A 12 -18.10 -1.41 -18.02
C SER A 12 -17.77 -0.15 -18.83
N SER A 13 -18.48 0.06 -19.92
CA SER A 13 -18.34 1.24 -20.79
C SER A 13 -19.09 2.49 -20.26
N GLY A 14 -19.37 2.56 -18.96
CA GLY A 14 -19.98 3.73 -18.31
C GLY A 14 -18.95 4.78 -17.86
N PRO A 15 -19.38 6.04 -17.60
CA PRO A 15 -18.52 7.08 -17.03
C PRO A 15 -17.85 6.64 -15.72
N GLY A 16 -16.64 7.18 -15.46
CA GLY A 16 -15.59 6.60 -14.64
C GLY A 16 -15.99 6.09 -13.27
N ALA A 17 -15.48 4.90 -12.95
CA ALA A 17 -15.56 4.31 -11.63
C ALA A 17 -14.58 4.98 -10.66
N TRP A 18 -14.79 6.28 -10.45
CA TRP A 18 -14.11 7.06 -9.43
C TRP A 18 -14.82 6.87 -8.10
N PHE A 19 -14.03 6.72 -7.04
CA PHE A 19 -14.51 6.48 -5.69
C PHE A 19 -13.98 7.54 -4.73
N ARG A 20 -14.86 8.04 -3.84
CA ARG A 20 -14.46 8.96 -2.78
C ARG A 20 -13.73 8.20 -1.68
N HIS A 21 -12.54 8.66 -1.32
CA HIS A 21 -11.77 8.10 -0.21
C HIS A 21 -10.98 9.18 0.50
N ARG A 22 -11.32 9.45 1.78
CA ARG A 22 -10.64 10.43 2.64
C ARG A 22 -10.51 11.85 2.03
N GLY A 23 -11.52 12.29 1.29
CA GLY A 23 -11.54 13.60 0.65
C GLY A 23 -10.95 13.64 -0.77
N ASP A 24 -10.31 12.56 -1.22
CA ASP A 24 -9.79 12.42 -2.58
C ASP A 24 -10.73 11.59 -3.47
N LEU A 25 -10.46 11.62 -4.78
CA LEU A 25 -11.08 10.75 -5.77
C LEU A 25 -10.05 9.75 -6.28
N VAL A 26 -10.41 8.46 -6.28
CA VAL A 26 -9.50 7.37 -6.68
C VAL A 26 -10.14 6.54 -7.79
N ALA A 27 -9.36 6.26 -8.83
CA ALA A 27 -9.71 5.30 -9.87
C ALA A 27 -8.49 4.44 -10.22
N ALA A 28 -8.72 3.35 -10.93
CA ALA A 28 -7.67 2.54 -11.52
C ALA A 28 -8.01 2.24 -12.98
N PHE A 29 -6.98 2.10 -13.81
CA PHE A 29 -7.09 1.83 -15.24
C PHE A 29 -6.20 0.63 -15.57
N ALA A 30 -6.74 -0.32 -16.33
CA ALA A 30 -5.97 -1.48 -16.77
C ALA A 30 -5.04 -1.08 -17.92
N THR A 31 -3.81 -1.57 -17.89
CA THR A 31 -2.81 -1.39 -18.94
C THR A 31 -2.22 -2.73 -19.36
N THR A 32 -1.51 -2.76 -20.48
CA THR A 32 -0.87 -3.98 -21.00
C THR A 32 0.53 -4.20 -20.46
N ASP A 33 1.21 -3.12 -20.08
CA ASP A 33 2.59 -3.07 -19.60
C ASP A 33 2.84 -1.77 -18.80
N HIS A 34 4.03 -1.65 -18.19
CA HIS A 34 4.38 -0.45 -17.41
C HIS A 34 4.43 0.77 -18.31
N LEU A 35 4.94 0.63 -19.55
CA LEU A 35 5.15 1.76 -20.45
C LEU A 35 3.85 2.43 -20.88
N GLN A 36 2.79 1.66 -21.18
CA GLN A 36 1.46 2.22 -21.44
C GLN A 36 0.95 2.98 -20.20
N GLY A 37 1.17 2.42 -19.01
CA GLY A 37 0.80 3.06 -17.76
C GLY A 37 1.55 4.36 -17.47
N ALA A 38 2.86 4.38 -17.66
CA ALA A 38 3.69 5.56 -17.48
C ALA A 38 3.35 6.66 -18.49
N ARG A 39 3.08 6.30 -19.76
CA ARG A 39 2.60 7.26 -20.79
C ARG A 39 1.26 7.89 -20.42
N LEU A 40 0.32 7.10 -19.92
CA LEU A 40 -0.93 7.65 -19.37
C LEU A 40 -0.63 8.59 -18.20
N GLY A 41 0.25 8.16 -17.28
CA GLY A 41 0.71 8.97 -16.15
C GLY A 41 1.31 10.31 -16.54
N SER A 42 2.11 10.37 -17.61
CA SER A 42 2.68 11.60 -18.15
C SER A 42 1.61 12.58 -18.61
N ARG A 43 0.61 12.10 -19.36
CA ARG A 43 -0.52 12.93 -19.80
C ARG A 43 -1.34 13.45 -18.63
N ILE A 44 -1.52 12.61 -17.60
CA ILE A 44 -2.18 13.01 -16.36
C ILE A 44 -1.36 14.07 -15.63
N ALA A 45 -0.04 13.95 -15.58
CA ALA A 45 0.84 14.92 -14.92
C ALA A 45 0.84 16.30 -15.59
N GLU A 46 0.61 16.37 -16.91
CA GLU A 46 0.39 17.63 -17.63
C GLU A 46 -0.94 18.29 -17.26
N LEU A 47 -1.99 17.48 -17.10
CA LEU A 47 -3.34 17.93 -16.77
C LEU A 47 -3.49 18.31 -15.29
N ASP A 48 -3.02 17.45 -14.40
CA ASP A 48 -3.05 17.57 -12.95
C ASP A 48 -1.66 17.22 -12.37
N PRO A 49 -0.79 18.23 -12.20
CA PRO A 49 0.54 18.03 -11.65
C PRO A 49 0.56 17.45 -10.25
N ASP A 50 -0.50 17.60 -9.47
CA ASP A 50 -0.57 17.16 -8.07
C ASP A 50 -1.25 15.79 -7.91
N ALA A 51 -1.81 15.23 -8.98
CA ALA A 51 -2.33 13.87 -8.98
C ALA A 51 -1.24 12.85 -8.61
N HIS A 52 -1.60 11.91 -7.74
CA HIS A 52 -0.77 10.75 -7.46
C HIS A 52 -1.04 9.70 -8.53
N VAL A 53 0.02 9.21 -9.16
CA VAL A 53 -0.03 8.18 -10.19
C VAL A 53 0.84 7.02 -9.75
N ASP A 54 0.23 5.88 -9.47
CA ASP A 54 0.91 4.64 -9.10
C ASP A 54 0.86 3.69 -10.31
N VAL A 55 1.96 3.51 -11.01
CA VAL A 55 2.09 2.62 -12.17
C VAL A 55 2.58 1.25 -11.70
N ARG A 56 1.88 0.22 -12.16
CA ARG A 56 2.18 -1.21 -11.97
C ARG A 56 2.18 -1.86 -13.35
N GLU A 57 2.67 -3.10 -13.43
CA GLU A 57 2.86 -3.82 -14.69
C GLU A 57 1.63 -3.75 -15.61
N CYS A 58 0.43 -4.01 -15.09
CA CYS A 58 -0.80 -4.01 -15.89
C CYS A 58 -1.89 -3.09 -15.35
N THR A 59 -1.54 -2.10 -14.52
CA THR A 59 -2.53 -1.20 -13.90
C THR A 59 -1.89 0.14 -13.55
N VAL A 60 -2.65 1.22 -13.72
CA VAL A 60 -2.35 2.54 -13.15
C VAL A 60 -3.44 2.90 -12.15
N ARG A 61 -3.08 3.16 -10.89
CA ARG A 61 -3.99 3.78 -9.91
C ARG A 61 -3.74 5.28 -9.89
N VAL A 62 -4.82 6.05 -9.99
CA VAL A 62 -4.78 7.51 -10.00
C VAL A 62 -5.58 8.02 -8.81
N ARG A 63 -5.01 8.95 -8.07
CA ARG A 63 -5.69 9.69 -7.00
C ARG A 63 -5.62 11.18 -7.31
N VAL A 64 -6.79 11.77 -7.53
CA VAL A 64 -6.98 13.21 -7.65
C VAL A 64 -7.18 13.75 -6.24
N LEU A 65 -6.19 14.51 -5.77
CA LEU A 65 -6.26 15.14 -4.46
C LEU A 65 -7.36 16.21 -4.46
N GLY A 66 -7.95 16.45 -3.28
CA GLY A 66 -8.88 17.57 -3.07
C GLY A 66 -8.35 18.91 -3.61
N GLY A 67 -9.24 19.86 -3.88
CA GLY A 67 -8.87 21.13 -4.49
C GLY A 67 -10.00 21.67 -5.37
N ALA A 68 -9.68 22.62 -6.24
CA ALA A 68 -10.64 23.14 -7.21
C ALA A 68 -11.02 22.07 -8.24
N GLU A 69 -12.30 22.04 -8.61
CA GLU A 69 -12.82 21.26 -9.74
C GLU A 69 -12.32 19.80 -9.82
N PRO A 70 -12.38 19.00 -8.73
CA PRO A 70 -11.88 17.63 -8.75
C PRO A 70 -12.67 16.74 -9.72
N LEU A 71 -13.96 17.01 -9.93
CA LEU A 71 -14.82 16.23 -10.83
C LEU A 71 -14.42 16.44 -12.30
N GLN A 72 -14.19 17.68 -12.71
CA GLN A 72 -13.76 18.02 -14.06
C GLN A 72 -12.37 17.43 -14.36
N ARG A 73 -11.47 17.41 -13.37
CA ARG A 73 -10.18 16.71 -13.48
C ARG A 73 -10.37 15.21 -13.71
N THR A 74 -11.27 14.55 -12.97
CA THR A 74 -11.55 13.11 -13.18
C THR A 74 -12.14 12.81 -14.56
N GLU A 75 -13.04 13.65 -15.08
CA GLU A 75 -13.60 13.50 -16.43
C GLU A 75 -12.54 13.66 -17.52
N ALA A 76 -11.64 14.63 -17.35
CA ALA A 76 -10.52 14.83 -18.27
C ALA A 76 -9.55 13.64 -18.23
N ILE A 77 -9.26 13.08 -17.04
CA ILE A 77 -8.42 11.87 -16.91
C ILE A 77 -9.07 10.66 -17.58
N ASP A 78 -10.38 10.45 -17.42
CA ASP A 78 -11.12 9.39 -18.13
C ASP A 78 -10.99 9.53 -19.65
N ALA A 79 -10.95 10.77 -20.16
CA ALA A 79 -10.71 11.01 -21.58
C ALA A 79 -9.31 10.61 -22.02
N LEU A 80 -8.28 10.97 -21.24
CA LEU A 80 -6.90 10.55 -21.49
C LEU A 80 -6.76 9.02 -21.47
N ALA A 81 -7.39 8.35 -20.51
CA ALA A 81 -7.37 6.90 -20.37
C ALA A 81 -8.03 6.20 -21.56
N ARG A 82 -9.18 6.71 -22.02
CA ARG A 82 -9.88 6.19 -23.21
C ARG A 82 -9.04 6.32 -24.48
N GLU A 83 -8.39 7.46 -24.67
CA GLU A 83 -7.49 7.69 -25.80
C GLU A 83 -6.23 6.81 -25.74
N ALA A 84 -5.73 6.52 -24.53
CA ALA A 84 -4.62 5.61 -24.31
C ALA A 84 -4.98 4.12 -24.44
N GLY A 85 -6.27 3.79 -24.60
CA GLY A 85 -6.77 2.41 -24.63
C GLY A 85 -6.69 1.71 -23.26
N ALA A 86 -6.70 2.48 -22.17
CA ALA A 86 -6.65 1.98 -20.79
C ALA A 86 -8.06 2.01 -20.17
N PRO A 87 -8.82 0.91 -20.20
CA PRO A 87 -10.18 0.88 -19.65
C PRO A 87 -10.16 0.99 -18.12
N SER A 88 -11.26 1.48 -17.53
CA SER A 88 -11.41 1.53 -16.08
C SER A 88 -11.38 0.13 -15.45
N SER A 89 -10.75 0.04 -14.29
CA SER A 89 -10.55 -1.18 -13.50
C SER A 89 -11.02 -0.97 -12.06
N PRO A 90 -12.34 -0.81 -11.80
CA PRO A 90 -12.86 -0.63 -10.44
C PRO A 90 -12.44 -1.76 -9.49
N GLN A 91 -12.27 -2.98 -10.00
CA GLN A 91 -11.79 -4.14 -9.23
C GLN A 91 -10.39 -3.95 -8.61
N SER A 92 -9.57 -3.08 -9.20
CA SER A 92 -8.23 -2.72 -8.70
C SER A 92 -8.27 -1.59 -7.67
N VAL A 93 -9.44 -0.99 -7.40
CA VAL A 93 -9.60 -0.01 -6.32
C VAL A 93 -9.87 -0.77 -5.02
N ARG A 94 -8.79 -1.18 -4.36
CA ARG A 94 -8.78 -1.82 -3.05
C ARG A 94 -7.86 -1.03 -2.13
N LEU A 95 -8.43 -0.37 -1.13
CA LEU A 95 -7.72 0.57 -0.27
C LEU A 95 -7.68 0.01 1.15
N LEU A 96 -6.55 -0.60 1.51
CA LEU A 96 -6.34 -1.17 2.83
C LEU A 96 -5.84 -0.10 3.82
N SER A 97 -6.41 -0.11 5.01
CA SER A 97 -5.96 0.66 6.17
C SER A 97 -5.80 -0.27 7.37
N VAL A 98 -4.99 0.15 8.32
CA VAL A 98 -4.89 -0.49 9.65
C VAL A 98 -5.72 0.35 10.61
N VAL A 99 -6.55 -0.28 11.44
CA VAL A 99 -7.29 0.41 12.49
C VAL A 99 -6.64 0.10 13.82
N LEU A 100 -6.29 1.15 14.57
CA LEU A 100 -5.85 1.08 15.96
C LEU A 100 -7.02 1.48 16.87
N GLU A 101 -7.51 0.53 17.65
CA GLU A 101 -8.37 0.82 18.79
C GLU A 101 -7.52 1.37 19.94
N THR A 102 -7.90 2.50 20.53
CA THR A 102 -7.13 3.13 21.61
C THR A 102 -8.01 3.95 22.56
N ALA A 103 -7.73 3.90 23.86
CA ALA A 103 -8.35 4.80 24.83
C ALA A 103 -7.58 6.13 24.98
N VAL A 104 -6.40 6.25 24.38
CA VAL A 104 -5.52 7.42 24.45
C VAL A 104 -5.10 7.95 23.06
N PRO A 105 -6.06 8.30 22.18
CA PRO A 105 -5.79 8.60 20.77
C PRO A 105 -4.75 9.71 20.53
N GLY A 106 -4.63 10.68 21.44
CA GLY A 106 -3.62 11.73 21.34
C GLY A 106 -2.18 11.24 21.55
N ALA A 107 -1.98 10.35 22.52
CA ALA A 107 -0.68 9.78 22.84
C ALA A 107 -0.29 8.71 21.82
N ALA A 108 -1.24 7.83 21.46
CA ALA A 108 -1.07 6.85 20.38
C ALA A 108 -0.72 7.53 19.05
N ALA A 109 -1.44 8.59 18.66
CA ALA A 109 -1.14 9.34 17.43
C ALA A 109 0.31 9.85 17.42
N SER A 110 0.79 10.39 18.54
CA SER A 110 2.14 10.97 18.61
C SER A 110 3.22 9.89 18.43
N PHE A 111 3.03 8.75 19.09
CA PHE A 111 3.92 7.59 18.97
C PHE A 111 3.93 7.03 17.54
N TRP A 112 2.76 6.69 16.99
CA TRP A 112 2.65 6.07 15.67
C TRP A 112 3.04 7.02 14.53
N GLN A 113 2.90 8.33 14.73
CA GLN A 113 3.41 9.34 13.78
C GLN A 113 4.93 9.26 13.69
N ALA A 114 5.60 9.15 14.84
CA ALA A 114 7.05 9.01 14.90
C ALA A 114 7.51 7.66 14.34
N VAL A 115 6.84 6.55 14.68
CA VAL A 115 7.19 5.21 14.19
C VAL A 115 7.04 5.09 12.67
N LEU A 116 5.94 5.60 12.10
CA LEU A 116 5.63 5.39 10.68
C LEU A 116 6.16 6.53 9.77
N GLY A 117 6.51 7.68 10.35
CA GLY A 117 6.84 8.88 9.58
C GLY A 117 5.61 9.47 8.88
N TYR A 118 4.43 9.25 9.45
CA TYR A 118 3.16 9.65 8.86
C TYR A 118 2.80 11.09 9.21
N ARG A 119 1.87 11.68 8.46
CA ARG A 119 1.25 12.97 8.81
C ARG A 119 -0.08 12.73 9.50
N ARG A 120 -0.37 13.53 10.54
CA ARG A 120 -1.64 13.45 11.25
C ARG A 120 -2.75 14.16 10.48
N GLU A 121 -3.83 13.43 10.27
CA GLU A 121 -5.15 13.92 9.89
C GLU A 121 -6.13 13.70 11.07
N GLN A 122 -7.36 14.20 10.97
CA GLN A 122 -8.33 14.27 12.08
C GLN A 122 -8.34 13.02 12.99
N ASP A 123 -8.68 11.87 12.42
CA ASP A 123 -8.85 10.58 13.08
C ASP A 123 -7.86 9.52 12.58
N ALA A 124 -6.78 9.93 11.92
CA ALA A 124 -5.85 8.98 11.30
C ALA A 124 -4.47 9.56 11.04
N LEU A 125 -3.52 8.67 10.83
CA LEU A 125 -2.18 8.97 10.35
C LEU A 125 -2.05 8.46 8.91
N VAL A 126 -1.52 9.29 8.02
CA VAL A 126 -1.45 8.99 6.59
C VAL A 126 -0.02 9.14 6.10
N ASP A 127 0.43 8.21 5.28
CA ASP A 127 1.70 8.32 4.56
C ASP A 127 1.73 9.62 3.73
N PRO A 128 2.74 10.50 3.88
CA PRO A 128 2.83 11.74 3.11
C PRO A 128 2.85 11.51 1.59
N LEU A 129 3.41 10.37 1.16
CA LEU A 129 3.40 9.96 -0.25
C LEU A 129 2.15 9.15 -0.64
N GLY A 130 1.27 8.80 0.31
CA GLY A 130 0.06 8.03 0.06
C GLY A 130 0.30 6.65 -0.59
N ARG A 131 1.47 6.04 -0.36
CA ARG A 131 1.86 4.72 -0.88
C ARG A 131 1.49 3.61 0.10
N ARG A 132 1.57 3.89 1.40
CA ARG A 132 1.42 2.92 2.49
C ARG A 132 0.03 3.02 3.16
N PRO A 133 -0.46 1.94 3.81
CA PRO A 133 -1.78 1.95 4.44
C PRO A 133 -1.89 3.06 5.49
N ALA A 134 -3.04 3.74 5.54
CA ALA A 134 -3.32 4.69 6.61
C ALA A 134 -3.51 3.95 7.95
N LEU A 135 -3.17 4.61 9.04
CA LEU A 135 -3.50 4.15 10.39
C LEU A 135 -4.71 4.94 10.93
N ILE A 136 -5.86 4.30 11.07
CA ILE A 136 -7.10 4.89 11.59
C ILE A 136 -7.11 4.76 13.11
N LEU A 137 -7.33 5.87 13.83
CA LEU A 137 -7.38 5.91 15.29
C LEU A 137 -8.84 5.85 15.74
N ARG A 138 -9.27 4.69 16.24
CA ARG A 138 -10.61 4.48 16.76
C ARG A 138 -10.62 4.59 18.28
N THR A 139 -11.33 5.58 18.79
CA THR A 139 -11.41 5.79 20.25
C THR A 139 -12.32 4.76 20.90
N VAL A 140 -11.81 4.06 21.91
CA VAL A 140 -12.55 3.10 22.74
C VAL A 140 -12.58 3.53 24.20
N SER A 141 -13.54 3.01 24.97
CA SER A 141 -13.76 3.43 26.36
C SER A 141 -12.83 2.77 27.40
N GLY A 142 -12.18 1.68 27.02
CA GLY A 142 -11.20 0.96 27.86
C GLY A 142 -10.00 0.56 27.02
N ALA A 143 -8.83 0.47 27.66
CA ALA A 143 -7.60 0.07 26.98
C ALA A 143 -7.79 -1.34 26.36
N PRO A 144 -7.42 -1.52 25.08
CA PRO A 144 -7.33 -2.84 24.47
C PRO A 144 -6.34 -3.74 25.22
N ALA A 145 -6.30 -5.02 24.85
CA ALA A 145 -5.26 -5.92 25.31
C ALA A 145 -3.89 -5.39 24.88
N PRO A 146 -2.89 -5.32 25.78
CA PRO A 146 -1.61 -4.69 25.49
C PRO A 146 -0.76 -5.46 24.47
N ARG A 147 -1.12 -6.69 24.11
CA ARG A 147 -0.50 -7.46 23.03
C ARG A 147 -1.58 -8.03 22.13
N GLY A 148 -1.76 -7.38 20.98
CA GLY A 148 -2.56 -7.88 19.87
C GLY A 148 -1.88 -9.03 19.13
N ARG A 149 -2.64 -9.71 18.27
CA ARG A 149 -2.14 -10.70 17.32
C ARG A 149 -1.52 -10.02 16.10
N LEU A 150 -2.02 -8.84 15.74
CA LEU A 150 -1.47 -8.03 14.66
C LEU A 150 -0.41 -7.04 15.21
N HIS A 151 0.74 -6.95 14.55
CA HIS A 151 1.75 -5.92 14.77
C HIS A 151 2.23 -5.32 13.45
N LEU A 152 2.87 -4.15 13.52
CA LEU A 152 3.40 -3.46 12.35
C LEU A 152 4.91 -3.49 12.33
N ASP A 153 5.44 -3.91 11.19
CA ASP A 153 6.86 -3.88 10.87
C ASP A 153 7.13 -2.59 10.11
N SER A 154 8.11 -1.80 10.56
CA SER A 154 8.46 -0.53 9.93
C SER A 154 9.96 -0.43 9.66
N THR A 155 10.31 -0.18 8.38
CA THR A 155 11.64 0.25 7.95
C THR A 155 11.59 1.71 7.50
N ARG A 156 12.60 2.51 7.86
CA ARG A 156 12.76 3.91 7.39
C ARG A 156 14.23 4.31 7.30
N PRO A 157 14.61 5.17 6.33
CA PRO A 157 15.97 5.74 6.19
C PRO A 157 16.55 6.35 7.45
N ASP A 158 15.75 7.13 8.16
CA ASP A 158 16.20 7.81 9.37
C ASP A 158 16.21 6.86 10.60
N GLY A 159 15.81 5.60 10.41
CA GLY A 159 15.70 4.59 11.45
C GLY A 159 14.64 4.94 12.51
N PRO A 160 14.48 4.08 13.53
CA PRO A 160 13.59 4.36 14.66
C PRO A 160 14.13 5.41 15.63
N GLU A 161 15.44 5.65 15.65
CA GLU A 161 16.11 6.50 16.63
C GLU A 161 16.04 8.00 16.30
N ALA A 162 15.96 8.38 15.02
CA ALA A 162 15.98 9.80 14.62
C ALA A 162 14.71 10.58 15.01
N ASP A 163 13.55 9.91 15.14
CA ASP A 163 12.25 10.58 15.34
C ASP A 163 11.76 10.56 16.80
N GLY A 164 12.59 10.11 17.73
CA GLY A 164 12.24 10.12 19.16
C GLY A 164 11.09 9.18 19.53
N ALA A 165 10.70 8.23 18.68
CA ALA A 165 9.73 7.18 19.04
C ALA A 165 10.10 6.44 20.36
N PRO A 166 11.38 6.10 20.64
CA PRO A 166 11.82 5.58 21.94
C PRO A 166 11.61 6.52 23.14
N ALA A 167 11.45 7.82 22.90
CA ALA A 167 11.12 8.81 23.92
C ALA A 167 9.60 9.02 24.09
N LEU A 168 8.81 8.59 23.11
CA LEU A 168 7.34 8.67 23.08
C LEU A 168 6.66 7.38 23.55
N GLY A 169 7.40 6.26 23.54
CA GLY A 169 7.01 4.93 24.01
C GLY A 169 8.26 4.10 24.29
N GLY A 170 8.15 3.00 25.03
CA GLY A 170 9.33 2.23 25.41
C GLY A 170 9.97 1.52 24.21
N ALA A 171 11.25 1.74 23.95
CA ALA A 171 12.05 0.87 23.07
C ALA A 171 12.74 -0.22 23.90
N PHE A 172 12.63 -1.47 23.47
CA PHE A 172 13.21 -2.60 24.19
C PHE A 172 13.82 -3.63 23.22
N PRO A 173 14.85 -4.38 23.66
CA PRO A 173 15.43 -5.45 22.86
C PRO A 173 14.41 -6.52 22.47
N GLY A 174 14.51 -7.00 21.23
CA GLY A 174 13.84 -8.20 20.73
C GLY A 174 13.25 -8.03 19.33
N GLY A 175 12.41 -8.97 18.89
CA GLY A 175 12.00 -9.06 17.49
C GLY A 175 13.13 -9.63 16.61
N PRO A 176 12.85 -9.95 15.34
CA PRO A 176 13.82 -10.60 14.44
C PRO A 176 15.07 -9.75 14.18
N TYR A 177 14.98 -8.42 14.31
CA TYR A 177 16.09 -7.49 14.12
C TYR A 177 16.50 -6.72 15.38
N GLY A 178 16.05 -7.19 16.55
CA GLY A 178 16.59 -6.78 17.84
C GLY A 178 16.02 -5.50 18.44
N VAL A 179 15.13 -4.77 17.76
CA VAL A 179 14.47 -3.57 18.30
C VAL A 179 12.95 -3.61 18.12
N ARG A 180 12.24 -3.39 19.22
CA ARG A 180 10.78 -3.18 19.23
C ARG A 180 10.45 -1.90 19.97
N ALA A 181 9.39 -1.22 19.55
CA ALA A 181 8.79 -0.11 20.27
C ALA A 181 7.35 -0.45 20.62
N ALA A 182 6.89 0.00 21.80
CA ALA A 182 5.50 -0.11 22.19
C ALA A 182 4.90 1.27 22.47
N ASP A 183 3.66 1.45 22.03
CA ASP A 183 2.88 2.64 22.35
C ASP A 183 2.45 2.65 23.85
N PRO A 184 1.79 3.73 24.34
CA PRO A 184 1.40 3.82 25.75
C PRO A 184 0.44 2.73 26.25
N GLU A 185 -0.25 2.02 25.35
CA GLU A 185 -1.15 0.91 25.68
C GLU A 185 -0.48 -0.46 25.47
N GLY A 186 0.78 -0.49 25.02
CA GLY A 186 1.59 -1.69 24.85
C GLY A 186 1.63 -2.23 23.43
N THR A 187 0.92 -1.61 22.49
CA THR A 187 0.81 -2.05 21.10
C THR A 187 2.18 -1.96 20.42
N ILE A 188 2.63 -3.06 19.80
CA ILE A 188 4.01 -3.23 19.35
C ILE A 188 4.18 -2.85 17.87
N ALA A 189 5.29 -2.16 17.60
CA ALA A 189 5.91 -2.06 16.29
C ALA A 189 7.31 -2.69 16.31
N ASP A 190 7.60 -3.51 15.31
CA ASP A 190 8.94 -4.04 15.08
C ASP A 190 9.70 -3.04 14.18
N LEU A 191 10.86 -2.63 14.66
CA LEU A 191 11.66 -1.58 14.03
C LEU A 191 12.83 -2.24 13.32
N LEU A 192 12.80 -2.12 12.00
CA LEU A 192 13.64 -2.90 11.11
C LEU A 192 14.78 -2.03 10.56
N PRO A 193 15.97 -2.61 10.35
CA PRO A 193 17.09 -1.88 9.79
C PRO A 193 16.78 -1.42 8.36
N TRP A 194 17.35 -0.28 8.00
CA TRP A 194 17.31 0.27 6.65
C TRP A 194 18.71 0.71 6.26
N GLY A 195 19.10 0.44 5.02
CA GLY A 195 20.44 0.74 4.54
C GLY A 195 20.54 0.68 3.02
N PRO A 196 21.75 0.84 2.44
CA PRO A 196 21.95 0.66 1.01
C PRO A 196 21.60 -0.78 0.61
N SER A 197 21.03 -0.96 -0.59
CA SER A 197 20.74 -2.30 -1.12
C SER A 197 22.02 -3.05 -1.50
N ALA A 198 23.08 -2.35 -1.91
CA ALA A 198 24.40 -2.90 -2.17
C ALA A 198 25.50 -1.84 -1.95
N GLU A 199 26.74 -2.29 -1.77
CA GLU A 199 27.92 -1.40 -1.70
C GLU A 199 28.39 -0.89 -3.09
N ASP A 200 27.68 -1.25 -4.17
CA ASP A 200 28.01 -0.85 -5.54
C ASP A 200 27.57 0.60 -5.83
N PRO A 201 28.49 1.52 -6.19
CA PRO A 201 28.15 2.89 -6.56
C PRO A 201 27.13 3.01 -7.70
N ALA A 202 27.00 2.00 -8.58
CA ALA A 202 26.03 2.02 -9.67
C ALA A 202 24.58 1.94 -9.17
N VAL A 203 24.35 1.48 -7.94
CA VAL A 203 23.03 1.36 -7.29
C VAL A 203 22.98 2.06 -5.93
N SER A 204 23.88 3.01 -5.68
CA SER A 204 23.98 3.71 -4.39
C SER A 204 22.71 4.47 -3.96
N ALA A 205 21.85 4.84 -4.91
CA ALA A 205 20.57 5.49 -4.62
C ALA A 205 19.50 4.51 -4.08
N TRP A 206 19.71 3.21 -4.30
CA TRP A 206 18.78 2.17 -3.90
C TRP A 206 19.03 1.74 -2.46
N HIS A 207 17.97 1.77 -1.67
CA HIS A 207 18.00 1.41 -0.26
C HIS A 207 17.14 0.17 -0.02
N GLY A 208 17.63 -0.75 0.79
CA GLY A 208 17.06 -2.07 1.02
C GLY A 208 16.62 -2.31 2.47
N GLY A 209 15.93 -3.44 2.64
CA GLY A 209 15.51 -4.03 3.91
C GLY A 209 14.58 -5.22 3.64
N PHE A 210 13.46 -4.94 2.98
CA PHE A 210 12.51 -5.94 2.44
C PHE A 210 12.06 -5.60 1.02
N SER A 211 12.29 -4.38 0.56
CA SER A 211 12.30 -4.05 -0.86
C SER A 211 13.46 -3.10 -1.11
N ALA A 212 13.98 -3.09 -2.34
CA ALA A 212 14.88 -2.05 -2.78
C ALA A 212 14.07 -0.89 -3.33
N GLN A 213 14.22 0.28 -2.72
CA GLN A 213 13.54 1.50 -3.13
C GLN A 213 14.54 2.61 -3.43
N ALA A 214 14.22 3.43 -4.41
CA ALA A 214 14.95 4.65 -4.70
C ALA A 214 13.95 5.74 -5.11
N ALA A 215 14.22 6.98 -4.72
CA ALA A 215 13.40 8.11 -5.10
C ALA A 215 14.25 9.27 -5.58
N TRP A 216 13.69 10.02 -6.53
CA TRP A 216 14.38 11.11 -7.19
C TRP A 216 13.47 12.32 -7.39
N HIS A 217 13.99 13.47 -7.00
CA HIS A 217 13.41 14.76 -7.31
C HIS A 217 13.88 15.24 -8.69
N ALA A 218 12.91 15.48 -9.57
CA ALA A 218 13.14 16.05 -10.88
C ALA A 218 13.07 17.58 -10.86
N PRO A 219 13.79 18.26 -11.77
CA PRO A 219 13.76 19.73 -11.84
C PRO A 219 12.39 20.28 -12.31
N SER A 220 11.51 19.43 -12.83
CA SER A 220 10.17 19.80 -13.27
C SER A 220 9.23 18.61 -13.33
N VAL A 221 7.92 18.89 -13.37
CA VAL A 221 6.86 17.88 -13.56
C VAL A 221 7.05 17.09 -14.87
N PRO A 222 7.31 17.71 -16.04
CA PRO A 222 7.59 16.97 -17.27
C PRO A 222 8.85 16.10 -17.18
N ALA A 223 9.90 16.54 -16.47
CA ALA A 223 11.10 15.73 -16.29
C ALA A 223 10.83 14.48 -15.42
N ALA A 224 10.00 14.60 -14.37
CA ALA A 224 9.55 13.46 -13.58
C ALA A 224 8.72 12.48 -14.43
N ALA A 225 7.81 12.99 -15.26
CA ALA A 225 6.98 12.18 -16.16
C ALA A 225 7.84 11.40 -17.18
N ALA A 226 8.77 12.07 -17.85
CA ALA A 226 9.69 11.44 -18.80
C ALA A 226 10.60 10.39 -18.14
N PHE A 227 11.04 10.65 -16.91
CA PHE A 227 11.82 9.68 -16.15
C PHE A 227 10.99 8.45 -15.76
N ALA A 228 9.74 8.63 -15.32
CA ALA A 228 8.83 7.50 -15.04
C ALA A 228 8.61 6.60 -16.28
N GLU A 229 8.47 7.19 -17.48
CA GLU A 229 8.43 6.42 -18.74
C GLU A 229 9.73 5.65 -19.00
N SER A 230 10.88 6.26 -18.71
CA SER A 230 12.19 5.60 -18.88
C SER A 230 12.35 4.41 -17.92
N ILE A 231 11.90 4.53 -16.67
CA ILE A 231 11.88 3.42 -15.72
C ILE A 231 10.96 2.31 -16.23
N ALA A 232 9.78 2.67 -16.73
CA ALA A 232 8.81 1.70 -17.24
C ALA A 232 9.35 0.88 -18.42
N GLU A 233 10.00 1.53 -19.39
CA GLU A 233 10.65 0.83 -20.51
C GLU A 233 11.74 -0.14 -20.03
N LEU A 234 12.54 0.26 -19.05
CA LEU A 234 13.56 -0.61 -18.45
C LEU A 234 12.94 -1.79 -17.68
N ALA A 235 11.87 -1.54 -16.92
CA ALA A 235 11.16 -2.57 -16.15
C ALA A 235 10.52 -3.62 -17.08
N ASP A 236 9.85 -3.18 -18.15
CA ASP A 236 9.28 -4.05 -19.18
C ASP A 236 10.38 -4.88 -19.88
N GLY A 237 11.49 -4.23 -20.26
CA GLY A 237 12.65 -4.89 -20.88
C GLY A 237 13.31 -5.95 -19.97
N ALA A 238 13.29 -5.72 -18.65
CA ALA A 238 13.80 -6.66 -17.65
C ALA A 238 12.76 -7.69 -17.19
N SER A 239 11.49 -7.58 -17.63
CA SER A 239 10.37 -8.38 -17.10
C SER A 239 10.32 -8.35 -15.56
N CYS A 240 10.56 -7.16 -14.99
CA CYS A 240 10.50 -6.93 -13.55
C CYS A 240 9.23 -6.14 -13.23
N PRO A 241 8.35 -6.63 -12.32
CA PRO A 241 7.13 -5.93 -11.92
C PRO A 241 7.47 -4.79 -10.93
N LEU A 242 8.26 -3.84 -11.40
CA LEU A 242 8.75 -2.70 -10.64
C LEU A 242 7.61 -1.71 -10.42
N ALA A 243 7.33 -1.38 -9.15
CA ALA A 243 6.35 -0.36 -8.84
C ALA A 243 6.97 1.03 -9.09
N ILE A 244 6.25 1.88 -9.84
CA ILE A 244 6.69 3.23 -10.19
C ILE A 244 5.63 4.22 -9.70
N ASP A 245 5.93 4.94 -8.64
CA ASP A 245 5.02 5.90 -8.04
C ASP A 245 5.47 7.32 -8.35
N ARG A 246 4.63 8.08 -9.05
CA ARG A 246 4.88 9.48 -9.37
C ARG A 246 4.01 10.38 -8.49
N ARG A 247 4.67 11.35 -7.87
CA ARG A 247 4.06 12.56 -7.29
C ARG A 247 4.55 13.75 -8.11
N ARG A 248 4.20 14.98 -7.73
CA ARG A 248 4.46 16.19 -8.53
C ARG A 248 5.80 16.21 -9.29
N ALA A 249 6.91 16.28 -8.56
CA ALA A 249 8.24 16.26 -9.14
C ALA A 249 9.12 15.19 -8.47
N LEU A 250 8.48 14.11 -8.00
CA LEU A 250 9.11 13.00 -7.31
C LEU A 250 8.69 11.71 -8.00
N VAL A 251 9.66 10.86 -8.30
CA VAL A 251 9.43 9.50 -8.80
C VAL A 251 10.08 8.52 -7.84
N VAL A 252 9.32 7.55 -7.37
CA VAL A 252 9.78 6.45 -6.51
C VAL A 252 9.73 5.16 -7.33
N ALA A 253 10.84 4.42 -7.35
CA ALA A 253 10.90 3.06 -7.85
C ALA A 253 11.00 2.09 -6.66
N ASP A 254 10.26 0.99 -6.72
CA ASP A 254 10.20 0.00 -5.64
C ASP A 254 10.17 -1.41 -6.24
N SER A 255 11.14 -2.24 -5.85
CA SER A 255 11.23 -3.64 -6.29
C SER A 255 10.02 -4.47 -5.88
N GLY A 256 9.26 -4.02 -4.86
CA GLY A 256 8.37 -4.87 -4.10
C GLY A 256 9.16 -5.87 -3.25
N LYS A 257 8.43 -6.64 -2.45
CA LYS A 257 9.01 -7.51 -1.44
C LYS A 257 10.00 -8.50 -2.04
N ASP A 258 11.24 -8.40 -1.58
CA ASP A 258 12.38 -9.31 -1.78
C ASP A 258 12.74 -9.63 -3.23
N LEU A 259 12.12 -8.95 -4.21
CA LEU A 259 12.46 -9.09 -5.63
C LEU A 259 13.84 -8.55 -5.94
N TRP A 260 14.34 -7.61 -5.16
CA TRP A 260 15.70 -7.11 -5.36
C TRP A 260 16.77 -8.17 -5.10
N GLU A 261 16.46 -9.20 -4.29
CA GLU A 261 17.32 -10.35 -4.04
C GLU A 261 17.03 -11.53 -4.98
N THR A 262 15.76 -11.69 -5.37
CA THR A 262 15.28 -12.91 -6.04
C THR A 262 15.05 -12.77 -7.53
N HIS A 263 14.85 -11.56 -8.05
CA HIS A 263 14.61 -11.33 -9.48
C HIS A 263 15.94 -11.35 -10.26
N PRO A 264 16.09 -12.23 -11.27
CA PRO A 264 17.30 -12.27 -12.08
C PRO A 264 17.47 -10.97 -12.89
N GLY A 265 18.54 -10.22 -12.59
CA GLY A 265 18.87 -9.00 -13.32
C GLY A 265 18.35 -7.72 -12.66
N PHE A 266 17.78 -7.78 -11.45
CA PHE A 266 17.38 -6.58 -10.73
C PHE A 266 18.53 -5.58 -10.54
N ALA A 267 19.75 -6.05 -10.22
CA ALA A 267 20.91 -5.18 -10.06
C ALA A 267 21.22 -4.39 -11.35
N ASP A 268 21.14 -5.03 -12.51
CA ASP A 268 21.37 -4.37 -13.81
C ASP A 268 20.25 -3.36 -14.11
N LEU A 269 18.99 -3.71 -13.81
CA LEU A 269 17.85 -2.80 -13.91
C LEU A 269 18.03 -1.57 -13.01
N ALA A 270 18.37 -1.78 -11.75
CA ALA A 270 18.58 -0.74 -10.76
C ALA A 270 19.70 0.22 -11.19
N ALA A 271 20.81 -0.33 -11.70
CA ALA A 271 21.93 0.46 -12.22
C ALA A 271 21.53 1.27 -13.46
N ALA A 272 20.75 0.69 -14.37
CA ALA A 272 20.25 1.39 -15.55
C ALA A 272 19.31 2.54 -15.17
N VAL A 273 18.40 2.34 -14.22
CA VAL A 273 17.50 3.38 -13.71
C VAL A 273 18.30 4.52 -13.09
N GLN A 274 19.28 4.22 -12.22
CA GLN A 274 20.10 5.24 -11.59
C GLN A 274 20.93 6.02 -12.63
N ALA A 275 21.47 5.35 -13.65
CA ALA A 275 22.19 6.01 -14.74
C ALA A 275 21.28 6.98 -15.54
N GLN A 276 20.01 6.62 -15.74
CA GLN A 276 19.02 7.52 -16.37
C GLN A 276 18.72 8.73 -15.47
N ALA A 277 18.55 8.52 -14.16
CA ALA A 277 18.33 9.60 -13.21
C ALA A 277 19.48 10.63 -13.24
N HIS A 278 20.73 10.15 -13.21
CA HIS A 278 21.91 11.01 -13.32
C HIS A 278 21.98 11.75 -14.65
N SER A 279 21.71 11.06 -15.76
CA SER A 279 21.74 11.66 -17.10
C SER A 279 20.69 12.76 -17.28
N ALA A 280 19.53 12.61 -16.65
CA ALA A 280 18.46 13.60 -16.66
C ALA A 280 18.62 14.68 -15.56
N GLY A 281 19.69 14.63 -14.75
CA GLY A 281 20.01 15.63 -13.73
C GLY A 281 19.05 15.62 -12.54
N LEU A 282 18.47 14.46 -12.21
CA LEU A 282 17.62 14.32 -11.03
C LEU A 282 18.48 14.27 -9.76
N THR A 283 17.90 14.70 -8.64
CA THR A 283 18.54 14.64 -7.32
C THR A 283 17.94 13.49 -6.53
N GLU A 284 18.78 12.66 -5.92
CA GLU A 284 18.34 11.59 -5.02
C GLU A 284 17.56 12.19 -3.84
N ASP A 285 16.47 11.55 -3.47
CA ASP A 285 15.64 11.91 -2.33
C ASP A 285 15.40 10.67 -1.48
N GLY A 286 15.90 10.67 -0.25
CA GLY A 286 15.63 9.60 0.70
C GLY A 286 14.26 9.74 1.39
N THR A 287 13.57 10.86 1.23
CA THR A 287 12.34 11.13 1.98
C THR A 287 11.20 10.21 1.57
N GLY A 288 10.50 9.65 2.56
CA GLY A 288 9.34 8.79 2.33
C GLY A 288 9.66 7.40 1.77
N LEU A 289 10.95 7.01 1.70
CA LEU A 289 11.32 5.61 1.54
C LEU A 289 11.04 4.82 2.82
N GLY A 290 10.85 3.52 2.67
CA GLY A 290 10.53 2.60 3.74
C GLY A 290 9.38 1.65 3.38
N VAL A 291 9.22 0.64 4.23
CA VAL A 291 8.19 -0.39 4.12
C VAL A 291 7.40 -0.42 5.42
N VAL A 292 6.08 -0.60 5.29
CA VAL A 292 5.20 -0.97 6.40
C VAL A 292 4.55 -2.30 6.05
N GLN A 293 4.78 -3.31 6.88
CA GLN A 293 4.13 -4.62 6.76
C GLN A 293 3.25 -4.87 7.97
N ALA A 294 2.22 -5.69 7.79
CA ALA A 294 1.32 -6.11 8.86
C ALA A 294 1.54 -7.60 9.12
N PHE A 295 1.92 -7.95 10.35
CA PHE A 295 2.20 -9.33 10.73
C PHE A 295 1.17 -9.85 11.71
N LEU A 296 0.56 -11.00 11.37
CA LEU A 296 -0.37 -11.71 12.23
C LEU A 296 0.33 -12.89 12.91
N SER A 297 0.39 -12.84 14.23
CA SER A 297 0.74 -13.96 15.09
C SER A 297 -0.48 -14.85 15.30
N ALA A 298 -0.31 -16.16 15.11
CA ALA A 298 -1.41 -17.12 15.12
C ALA A 298 -1.02 -18.42 15.81
N ASP A 299 -2.02 -19.10 16.37
CA ASP A 299 -1.85 -20.47 16.89
C ASP A 299 -1.58 -21.46 15.74
N SER A 300 -2.07 -21.14 14.54
CA SER A 300 -1.65 -21.75 13.29
C SER A 300 -1.72 -20.73 12.14
N ALA A 301 -0.56 -20.23 11.74
CA ALA A 301 -0.38 -19.28 10.64
C ALA A 301 -0.97 -19.80 9.33
N GLU A 302 -0.65 -21.06 8.98
CA GLU A 302 -1.21 -21.78 7.82
C GLU A 302 -2.75 -21.80 7.82
N ARG A 303 -3.37 -22.01 9.00
CA ARG A 303 -4.84 -22.10 9.12
C ARG A 303 -5.53 -20.79 8.78
N ILE A 304 -4.97 -19.65 9.19
CA ILE A 304 -5.57 -18.34 8.94
C ILE A 304 -5.16 -17.75 7.59
N ARG A 305 -3.98 -18.11 7.06
CA ARG A 305 -3.44 -17.59 5.78
C ARG A 305 -4.43 -17.77 4.62
N GLY A 306 -5.06 -18.94 4.51
CA GLY A 306 -6.04 -19.20 3.43
C GLY A 306 -7.25 -18.28 3.45
N PHE A 307 -7.73 -17.90 4.65
CA PHE A 307 -8.79 -16.91 4.80
C PHE A 307 -8.33 -15.54 4.28
N TRP A 308 -7.15 -15.08 4.71
CA TRP A 308 -6.63 -13.76 4.34
C TRP A 308 -6.30 -13.65 2.85
N ALA A 309 -5.75 -14.71 2.25
CA ALA A 309 -5.51 -14.79 0.81
C ALA A 309 -6.83 -14.66 0.03
N ALA A 310 -7.88 -15.39 0.44
CA ALA A 310 -9.18 -15.33 -0.20
C ALA A 310 -9.88 -13.97 0.00
N ALA A 311 -9.81 -13.40 1.21
CA ALA A 311 -10.46 -12.14 1.54
C ALA A 311 -9.85 -10.95 0.78
N LEU A 312 -8.52 -10.89 0.68
CA LEU A 312 -7.81 -9.78 0.06
C LEU A 312 -7.48 -10.01 -1.42
N GLY A 313 -7.57 -11.25 -1.88
CA GLY A 313 -7.10 -11.65 -3.22
C GLY A 313 -5.58 -11.53 -3.35
N TYR A 314 -4.85 -11.72 -2.25
CA TYR A 314 -3.39 -11.69 -2.24
C TYR A 314 -2.82 -13.05 -2.64
N GLU A 315 -1.61 -13.02 -3.19
CA GLU A 315 -0.89 -14.20 -3.62
C GLU A 315 0.10 -14.64 -2.55
N GLU A 316 0.30 -15.96 -2.47
CA GLU A 316 1.30 -16.53 -1.58
C GLU A 316 2.71 -16.20 -2.07
N ASP A 317 3.60 -15.85 -1.14
CA ASP A 317 5.01 -15.68 -1.47
C ASP A 317 5.57 -16.99 -2.06
N SER A 318 6.31 -16.87 -3.17
CA SER A 318 6.81 -18.03 -3.92
C SER A 318 7.99 -18.75 -3.24
N ARG A 319 8.60 -18.15 -2.22
CA ARG A 319 9.78 -18.71 -1.54
C ARG A 319 9.39 -19.76 -0.53
N ASP A 320 10.18 -20.82 -0.48
CA ASP A 320 9.98 -21.93 0.45
C ASP A 320 10.04 -21.47 1.91
N GLY A 321 9.07 -21.90 2.72
CA GLY A 321 8.96 -21.54 4.13
C GLY A 321 8.52 -20.10 4.44
N VAL A 322 8.25 -19.26 3.43
CA VAL A 322 7.74 -17.91 3.65
C VAL A 322 6.20 -17.93 3.64
N LEU A 323 5.61 -17.56 4.77
CA LEU A 323 4.14 -17.58 4.92
C LEU A 323 3.46 -16.30 4.46
N ASP A 324 4.22 -15.30 4.01
CA ASP A 324 3.72 -13.99 3.64
C ASP A 324 2.75 -14.04 2.44
N LEU A 325 1.82 -13.09 2.43
CA LEU A 325 0.90 -12.80 1.33
C LEU A 325 1.23 -11.43 0.74
N VAL A 326 1.29 -11.38 -0.58
CA VAL A 326 1.65 -10.18 -1.35
C VAL A 326 0.46 -9.76 -2.21
N ASP A 327 0.15 -8.47 -2.20
CA ASP A 327 -0.79 -7.91 -3.16
C ASP A 327 -0.25 -8.10 -4.59
N PRO A 328 -0.97 -8.80 -5.50
CA PRO A 328 -0.51 -8.97 -6.87
C PRO A 328 -0.26 -7.65 -7.60
N LEU A 329 -0.99 -6.58 -7.21
CA LEU A 329 -0.77 -5.24 -7.75
C LEU A 329 0.25 -4.42 -6.96
N ARG A 330 0.71 -4.90 -5.80
CA ARG A 330 1.70 -4.21 -4.95
C ARG A 330 1.26 -2.78 -4.59
N LEU A 331 -0.03 -2.64 -4.30
CA LEU A 331 -0.68 -1.38 -3.93
C LEU A 331 -1.09 -1.36 -2.45
N GLY A 332 -1.25 -2.53 -1.84
CA GLY A 332 -1.41 -2.73 -0.40
C GLY A 332 -0.14 -3.28 0.27
N PRO A 333 -0.13 -3.31 1.62
CA PRO A 333 0.99 -3.81 2.38
C PRO A 333 1.14 -5.33 2.23
N VAL A 334 2.33 -5.85 2.50
CA VAL A 334 2.53 -7.29 2.68
C VAL A 334 1.89 -7.72 4.00
N LEU A 335 1.22 -8.86 3.99
CA LEU A 335 0.77 -9.53 5.22
C LEU A 335 1.68 -10.70 5.55
N GLY A 336 2.35 -10.66 6.69
CA GLY A 336 3.13 -11.78 7.20
C GLY A 336 2.36 -12.61 8.21
N PHE A 337 2.67 -13.90 8.31
CA PHE A 337 2.01 -14.83 9.23
C PHE A 337 3.06 -15.60 10.03
N GLN A 338 2.89 -15.65 11.35
CA GLN A 338 3.86 -16.24 12.26
C GLN A 338 3.16 -17.16 13.25
N ASP A 339 3.66 -18.39 13.38
CA ASP A 339 3.23 -19.29 14.44
C ASP A 339 3.76 -18.81 15.80
N VAL A 340 2.92 -18.90 16.82
CA VAL A 340 3.34 -18.69 18.21
C VAL A 340 3.73 -20.02 18.87
N ASP A 341 4.76 -19.98 19.71
CA ASP A 341 5.20 -21.16 20.46
C ASP A 341 4.21 -21.57 21.56
N GLU A 342 3.53 -20.58 22.16
CA GLU A 342 2.53 -20.79 23.20
C GLU A 342 1.16 -20.30 22.73
N PRO A 343 0.08 -21.08 22.95
CA PRO A 343 -1.25 -20.69 22.51
C PRO A 343 -1.65 -19.30 23.00
N LEU A 344 -2.08 -18.46 22.08
CA LEU A 344 -2.54 -17.12 22.36
C LEU A 344 -3.86 -17.16 23.12
N ALA A 345 -4.04 -16.22 24.05
CA ALA A 345 -5.31 -16.06 24.74
C ALA A 345 -6.44 -15.75 23.72
N PRO A 346 -7.70 -16.14 23.99
CA PRO A 346 -8.83 -15.80 23.15
C PRO A 346 -8.92 -14.28 22.91
N LEU A 347 -9.25 -13.88 21.68
CA LEU A 347 -9.36 -12.48 21.25
C LEU A 347 -10.39 -11.73 22.11
N ALA A 348 -9.93 -10.90 23.03
CA ALA A 348 -10.74 -9.92 23.74
C ALA A 348 -10.03 -8.56 23.66
N GLY A 349 -10.44 -7.74 22.69
CA GLY A 349 -9.93 -6.37 22.50
C GLY A 349 -8.53 -6.31 21.89
N ASP A 350 -8.32 -6.92 20.72
CA ASP A 350 -7.08 -6.71 19.97
C ASP A 350 -6.98 -5.23 19.53
N PRO A 351 -5.86 -4.54 19.78
CA PRO A 351 -5.69 -3.15 19.40
C PRO A 351 -5.71 -2.93 17.88
N PHE A 352 -5.40 -3.94 17.06
CA PHE A 352 -5.33 -3.79 15.62
C PHE A 352 -6.29 -4.69 14.84
N HIS A 353 -6.88 -4.14 13.79
CA HIS A 353 -7.51 -4.90 12.71
C HIS A 353 -7.34 -4.23 11.35
N LEU A 354 -7.64 -4.96 10.28
CA LEU A 354 -7.54 -4.44 8.92
C LEU A 354 -8.90 -3.92 8.44
N LEU A 355 -8.86 -2.84 7.66
CA LEU A 355 -10.02 -2.22 7.02
C LEU A 355 -9.78 -2.15 5.51
N LEU A 356 -10.66 -2.78 4.74
CA LEU A 356 -10.67 -2.72 3.28
C LEU A 356 -11.83 -1.86 2.79
N ASP A 357 -11.48 -0.71 2.21
CA ASP A 357 -12.38 0.12 1.41
C ASP A 357 -12.34 -0.34 -0.05
N ALA A 358 -13.47 -0.80 -0.58
CA ALA A 358 -13.57 -1.23 -1.97
C ALA A 358 -14.98 -0.99 -2.59
N PRO A 359 -15.12 -1.02 -3.92
CA PRO A 359 -16.41 -0.92 -4.58
C PRO A 359 -17.37 -2.03 -4.14
N PRO A 360 -18.69 -1.78 -4.10
CA PRO A 360 -19.67 -2.79 -3.69
C PRO A 360 -19.53 -4.13 -4.44
N THR A 361 -19.31 -4.08 -5.75
CA THR A 361 -19.12 -5.29 -6.58
C THR A 361 -17.87 -6.08 -6.22
N VAL A 362 -16.83 -5.43 -5.67
CA VAL A 362 -15.63 -6.09 -5.17
C VAL A 362 -15.92 -6.77 -3.83
N LEU A 363 -16.62 -6.08 -2.94
CA LEU A 363 -16.99 -6.65 -1.63
C LEU A 363 -17.93 -7.85 -1.77
N ASP A 364 -18.90 -7.78 -2.68
CA ASP A 364 -19.80 -8.91 -2.96
C ASP A 364 -19.00 -10.14 -3.45
N LYS A 365 -18.04 -9.94 -4.37
CA LYS A 365 -17.14 -11.02 -4.82
C LYS A 365 -16.27 -11.60 -3.71
N ILE A 366 -15.81 -10.77 -2.76
CA ILE A 366 -15.05 -11.24 -1.60
C ILE A 366 -15.93 -12.14 -0.74
N LEU A 367 -17.15 -11.70 -0.41
CA LEU A 367 -18.09 -12.48 0.41
C LEU A 367 -18.50 -13.82 -0.22
N GLU A 368 -18.44 -13.92 -1.54
CA GLU A 368 -18.72 -15.14 -2.31
C GLU A 368 -17.48 -16.03 -2.53
N ALA A 369 -16.29 -15.60 -2.10
CA ALA A 369 -15.05 -16.31 -2.37
C ALA A 369 -15.06 -17.71 -1.72
N PRO A 370 -14.69 -18.79 -2.45
CA PRO A 370 -14.69 -20.15 -1.90
C PRO A 370 -13.86 -20.32 -0.62
N GLY A 371 -12.74 -19.59 -0.49
CA GLY A 371 -11.88 -19.63 0.69
C GLY A 371 -12.49 -18.97 1.94
N LEU A 372 -13.64 -18.29 1.83
CA LEU A 372 -14.38 -17.69 2.94
C LEU A 372 -15.63 -18.49 3.32
N GLN A 373 -15.83 -19.68 2.73
CA GLN A 373 -16.94 -20.55 3.11
C GLN A 373 -16.87 -20.93 4.59
N GLY A 374 -17.90 -20.56 5.35
CA GLY A 374 -17.96 -20.80 6.79
C GLY A 374 -17.28 -19.73 7.66
N ALA A 375 -16.69 -18.68 7.05
CA ALA A 375 -16.22 -17.53 7.80
C ALA A 375 -17.38 -16.83 8.53
N ALA A 376 -17.13 -16.34 9.73
CA ALA A 376 -18.12 -15.54 10.46
C ALA A 376 -18.20 -14.16 9.79
N VAL A 377 -19.41 -13.80 9.35
CA VAL A 377 -19.71 -12.50 8.73
C VAL A 377 -20.80 -11.83 9.52
N ARG A 378 -20.57 -10.59 9.95
CA ARG A 378 -21.59 -9.76 10.59
C ARG A 378 -21.70 -8.38 9.97
N GLU A 379 -22.91 -7.85 9.93
CA GLU A 379 -23.14 -6.44 9.63
C GLU A 379 -22.93 -5.62 10.90
N ALA A 380 -21.95 -4.70 10.87
CA ALA A 380 -21.68 -3.80 11.97
C ALA A 380 -22.62 -2.58 11.91
N GLU A 381 -22.77 -2.02 10.70
CA GLU A 381 -23.66 -0.92 10.36
C GLU A 381 -23.95 -0.93 8.85
N PRO A 382 -24.94 -0.17 8.35
CA PRO A 382 -25.26 -0.16 6.93
C PRO A 382 -24.05 0.16 6.05
N GLY A 383 -23.65 -0.79 5.21
CA GLY A 383 -22.50 -0.65 4.31
C GLY A 383 -21.14 -1.05 4.90
N VAL A 384 -21.12 -1.52 6.15
CA VAL A 384 -19.95 -2.10 6.81
C VAL A 384 -20.21 -3.56 7.18
N ARG A 385 -19.26 -4.43 6.82
CA ARG A 385 -19.26 -5.85 7.21
C ARG A 385 -17.97 -6.15 7.97
N ILE A 386 -18.03 -7.06 8.92
CA ILE A 386 -16.86 -7.57 9.62
C ILE A 386 -16.79 -9.06 9.35
N LEU A 387 -15.64 -9.49 8.85
CA LEU A 387 -15.26 -10.89 8.69
C LEU A 387 -14.28 -11.25 9.80
N GLU A 388 -14.40 -12.46 10.32
CA GLU A 388 -13.48 -13.01 11.30
C GLU A 388 -12.81 -14.26 10.72
N ASP A 389 -11.49 -14.34 10.85
CA ASP A 389 -10.73 -15.54 10.50
C ASP A 389 -10.96 -16.66 11.54
N PRO A 390 -10.43 -17.88 11.33
CA PRO A 390 -10.59 -19.00 12.26
C PRO A 390 -10.03 -18.79 13.68
N GLU A 391 -9.30 -17.70 13.95
CA GLU A 391 -8.80 -17.30 15.27
C GLU A 391 -9.51 -16.07 15.82
N GLY A 392 -10.39 -15.44 15.04
CA GLY A 392 -11.17 -14.26 15.41
C GLY A 392 -10.55 -12.93 15.00
N ASN A 393 -9.43 -12.92 14.24
CA ASN A 393 -8.86 -11.67 13.73
C ASN A 393 -9.83 -11.03 12.73
N GLN A 394 -9.99 -9.71 12.82
CA GLN A 394 -11.04 -9.00 12.08
C GLN A 394 -10.54 -8.36 10.79
N LEU A 395 -11.34 -8.49 9.73
CA LEU A 395 -11.30 -7.67 8.53
C LEU A 395 -12.62 -6.90 8.41
N GLU A 396 -12.53 -5.59 8.53
CA GLU A 396 -13.64 -4.67 8.28
C GLU A 396 -13.71 -4.37 6.77
N LEU A 397 -14.86 -4.58 6.17
CA LEU A 397 -15.15 -4.26 4.77
C LEU A 397 -16.07 -3.06 4.72
N ARG A 398 -15.64 -1.98 4.07
CA ARG A 398 -16.43 -0.75 3.92
C ARG A 398 -16.63 -0.41 2.45
N ARG A 399 -17.89 -0.11 2.10
CA ARG A 399 -18.27 0.25 0.74
C ARG A 399 -17.74 1.63 0.39
N LEU A 400 -16.99 1.72 -0.71
CA LEU A 400 -16.66 3.00 -1.33
C LEU A 400 -17.88 3.60 -2.01
N ALA A 401 -18.07 4.91 -1.82
CA ALA A 401 -19.09 5.67 -2.50
C ALA A 401 -18.61 6.02 -3.93
N PRO A 402 -19.35 5.63 -4.99
CA PRO A 402 -19.04 6.08 -6.34
C PRO A 402 -19.32 7.57 -6.47
N VAL A 403 -18.54 8.25 -7.30
CA VAL A 403 -18.85 9.61 -7.75
C VAL A 403 -20.04 9.53 -8.70
N SER A 404 -21.15 10.20 -8.39
CA SER A 404 -22.33 10.18 -9.27
C SER A 404 -22.23 11.27 -10.35
N SER A 405 -22.83 11.00 -11.51
CA SER A 405 -22.97 11.97 -12.59
C SER A 405 -23.80 13.21 -12.20
N ASP A 406 -24.66 13.09 -11.19
CA ASP A 406 -25.51 14.20 -10.72
C ASP A 406 -24.73 15.25 -9.90
N GLU A 407 -23.62 14.86 -9.27
CA GLU A 407 -22.71 15.81 -8.60
C GLU A 407 -21.83 16.58 -9.60
N ALA A 408 -21.48 15.98 -10.74
CA ALA A 408 -20.73 16.65 -11.81
C ALA A 408 -21.54 17.73 -12.54
N ALA A 409 -22.88 17.64 -12.51
CA ALA A 409 -23.78 18.61 -13.12
C ALA A 409 -24.08 19.85 -12.23
N LEU A 410 -23.63 19.84 -10.98
CA LEU A 410 -23.86 20.91 -9.99
C LEU A 410 -22.59 21.68 -9.59
N GLY A 411 -21.44 21.36 -10.20
CA GLY A 411 -20.16 22.04 -10.02
C GLY A 411 -19.94 23.18 -11.02
#